data_AF-A0A378JBU7-F1
#
_entry.id   AF-A0A378JBU7-F1
#
_cell.length_a   1.000
_cell.length_b   1.000
_cell.length_c   1.000
_cell.angle_alpha   90.00
_cell.angle_beta   90.00
_cell.angle_gamma   90.00
#
_symmetry.space_group_name_H-M   'P 1'
#
loop_
_entity.id
_entity.type
_entity.pdbx_description
1 polymer ?
#
loop_
_entity_poly.entity_id
_entity_poly.type
_entity_poly.pdbx_seq_one_letter_code
_entity_poly.pdbx_strand_id
1 'polypeptide(L)'
;MSSINYQFLNHIDAPKRVLTLTIDELVVVGLNLMLLIISNQKALVSLLGLSLFSGLRYLKKGAGPKVLLVLVYWYLPSVFTQFFLPKLPLSHHRVYVA
;
A
#
# COMPACT_ATOMS: atom_id res chain seq x y z
N MET A 1 -45.19 2.91 -13.11
CA MET A 1 -44.20 2.52 -12.09
C MET A 1 -42.85 3.06 -12.52
N SER A 2 -42.38 4.14 -11.91
CA SER A 2 -41.08 4.75 -12.21
C SER A 2 -39.98 3.83 -11.68
N SER A 3 -39.17 3.27 -12.56
CA SER A 3 -37.97 2.52 -12.21
C SER A 3 -36.99 3.44 -11.48
N ILE A 4 -36.87 3.28 -10.16
CA ILE A 4 -35.83 3.94 -9.37
C ILE A 4 -34.49 3.35 -9.84
N ASN A 5 -33.72 4.16 -10.56
CA ASN A 5 -32.43 3.77 -11.09
C ASN A 5 -31.41 3.89 -9.95
N TYR A 6 -31.08 2.76 -9.31
CA TYR A 6 -30.07 2.72 -8.25
C TYR A 6 -28.68 2.86 -8.87
N GLN A 7 -28.13 4.06 -8.86
CA GLN A 7 -26.75 4.31 -9.28
C GLN A 7 -25.81 4.03 -8.11
N PHE A 8 -25.11 2.89 -8.15
CA PHE A 8 -24.03 2.60 -7.22
C PHE A 8 -22.88 3.60 -7.44
N LEU A 9 -22.67 4.47 -6.44
CA LEU A 9 -21.59 5.45 -6.43
C LEU A 9 -20.26 4.74 -6.12
N ASN A 10 -19.61 4.23 -7.16
CA ASN A 10 -18.31 3.53 -7.08
C ASN A 10 -17.12 4.40 -6.59
N HIS A 11 -17.34 5.68 -6.31
CA HIS A 11 -16.28 6.65 -6.02
C HIS A 11 -16.28 7.16 -4.57
N ILE A 12 -17.16 6.66 -3.70
CA ILE A 12 -17.18 7.08 -2.28
C ILE A 12 -15.90 6.64 -1.54
N ASP A 13 -15.35 5.47 -1.89
CA ASP A 13 -14.15 4.90 -1.27
C ASP A 13 -12.85 5.18 -2.05
N ALA A 14 -12.91 6.01 -3.09
CA ALA A 14 -11.73 6.30 -3.89
C ALA A 14 -10.71 7.10 -3.04
N PRO A 15 -9.50 6.57 -2.80
CA PRO A 15 -8.49 7.29 -2.04
C PRO A 15 -8.14 8.60 -2.73
N LYS A 16 -7.88 9.67 -1.95
CA LYS A 16 -7.44 10.95 -2.48
C LYS A 16 -6.13 10.75 -3.25
N ARG A 17 -6.21 10.83 -4.58
CA ARG A 17 -5.06 10.73 -5.51
C ARG A 17 -4.62 12.15 -5.85
N VAL A 18 -3.35 12.47 -5.60
CA VAL A 18 -2.73 13.71 -6.06
C VAL A 18 -1.96 13.37 -7.33
N LEU A 19 -2.31 13.97 -8.47
CA LEU A 19 -1.64 13.74 -9.76
C LEU A 19 -1.51 12.24 -10.13
N THR A 20 -2.56 11.45 -9.93
CA THR A 20 -2.59 9.99 -10.18
C THR A 20 -1.89 9.12 -9.14
N LEU A 21 -1.15 9.70 -8.19
CA LEU A 21 -0.40 9.01 -7.15
C LEU A 21 -1.05 9.14 -5.77
N THR A 22 -0.94 8.09 -4.98
CA THR A 22 -1.24 8.13 -3.53
C THR A 22 -0.08 8.76 -2.77
N ILE A 23 -0.35 9.37 -1.60
CA ILE A 23 0.67 10.03 -0.76
C ILE A 23 1.85 9.08 -0.49
N ASP A 24 1.54 7.82 -0.19
CA ASP A 24 2.52 6.77 0.11
C ASP A 24 3.45 6.50 -1.09
N GLU A 25 2.94 6.53 -2.33
CA GLU A 25 3.79 6.39 -3.53
C GLU A 25 4.68 7.61 -3.73
N LEU A 26 4.16 8.81 -3.43
CA LEU A 26 4.90 10.06 -3.57
C LEU A 26 6.07 10.13 -2.57
N VAL A 27 5.87 9.65 -1.34
CA VAL A 27 6.94 9.53 -0.34
C VAL A 27 8.03 8.57 -0.82
N VAL A 28 7.65 7.40 -1.36
CA VAL A 28 8.64 6.41 -1.84
C VAL A 28 9.46 6.95 -3.00
N VAL A 29 8.82 7.61 -3.98
CA VAL A 29 9.53 8.25 -5.10
C VAL A 29 10.43 9.37 -4.60
N GLY A 30 9.95 10.23 -3.70
CA GLY A 30 10.73 11.33 -3.13
C GLY A 30 11.98 10.86 -2.38
N LEU A 31 11.84 9.84 -1.53
CA LEU A 31 12.97 9.23 -0.81
C LEU A 31 13.97 8.60 -1.76
N ASN A 32 13.49 7.91 -2.80
CA ASN A 32 14.39 7.29 -3.76
C ASN A 32 15.17 8.33 -4.59
N LEU A 33 14.52 9.42 -4.98
CA LEU A 33 15.18 10.54 -5.66
C LEU A 33 16.26 11.18 -4.77
N MET A 34 15.97 11.41 -3.48
CA MET A 34 17.00 11.88 -2.54
C MET A 34 18.18 10.92 -2.44
N LEU A 35 17.91 9.61 -2.32
CA LEU A 35 18.95 8.59 -2.27
C LEU A 35 19.80 8.55 -3.55
N LEU A 36 19.18 8.76 -4.72
CA LEU A 36 19.84 8.79 -6.02
C LEU A 36 20.81 9.98 -6.16
N ILE A 37 20.42 11.14 -5.58
CA ILE A 37 21.26 12.34 -5.58
C ILE A 37 22.51 12.10 -4.71
N ILE A 38 22.32 11.58 -3.49
CA ILE A 38 23.39 11.38 -2.50
C ILE A 38 24.31 10.21 -2.87
N SER A 39 23.76 9.14 -3.45
CA SER A 39 24.53 7.93 -3.72
C SER A 39 25.46 8.07 -4.92
N ASN A 40 26.65 7.47 -4.79
CA ASN A 40 27.62 7.33 -5.86
C ASN A 40 27.21 6.21 -6.85
N GLN A 41 26.50 5.18 -6.37
CA GLN A 41 26.03 4.05 -7.19
C GLN A 41 24.63 4.30 -7.76
N LYS A 42 24.54 5.24 -8.72
CA LYS A 42 23.25 5.70 -9.26
C LYS A 42 22.45 4.60 -9.98
N ALA A 43 23.13 3.69 -10.67
CA ALA A 43 22.48 2.59 -11.38
C ALA A 43 21.75 1.63 -10.43
N LEU A 44 22.41 1.22 -9.35
CA LEU A 44 21.85 0.31 -8.36
C LEU A 44 20.66 0.95 -7.62
N VAL A 45 20.81 2.23 -7.23
CA VAL A 45 19.74 2.98 -6.57
C VAL A 45 18.52 3.15 -7.47
N SER A 46 18.73 3.49 -8.75
CA SER A 46 17.65 3.62 -9.73
C SER A 46 16.91 2.30 -9.93
N LEU A 47 17.64 1.18 -10.06
CA LEU A 47 17.06 -0.14 -10.19
C LEU A 47 16.21 -0.52 -8.96
N LEU A 48 16.74 -0.27 -7.76
CA LEU A 48 16.00 -0.50 -6.51
C LEU A 48 14.74 0.38 -6.42
N GLY A 49 14.83 1.65 -6.82
CA GLY A 49 13.70 2.57 -6.82
C GLY A 49 12.59 2.16 -7.77
N LEU A 50 12.95 1.81 -9.01
CA LEU A 50 12.01 1.32 -10.00
C LEU A 50 11.36 0.01 -9.57
N SER A 51 12.13 -0.91 -8.98
CA SER A 51 11.63 -2.16 -8.43
C SER A 51 10.62 -1.94 -7.30
N LEU A 52 10.96 -1.10 -6.31
CA LEU A 52 10.09 -0.74 -5.20
C LEU A 52 8.80 -0.06 -5.68
N PHE A 53 8.92 0.91 -6.58
CA PHE A 53 7.78 1.65 -7.12
C PHE A 53 6.85 0.74 -7.94
N SER A 54 7.41 -0.11 -8.80
CA SER A 54 6.64 -1.05 -9.61
C SER A 54 5.98 -2.11 -8.74
N GLY A 55 6.68 -2.61 -7.71
CA GLY A 55 6.14 -3.55 -6.73
C GLY A 55 4.96 -2.96 -5.97
N LEU A 56 5.08 -1.72 -5.48
CA LEU A 56 3.99 -1.01 -4.81
C LEU A 56 2.79 -0.79 -5.73
N ARG A 57 3.02 -0.38 -6.98
CA ARG A 57 1.94 -0.23 -7.97
C ARG A 57 1.26 -1.56 -8.25
N TYR A 58 2.02 -2.64 -8.35
CA TYR A 58 1.48 -3.98 -8.55
C TYR A 58 0.62 -4.43 -7.37
N LEU A 59 1.11 -4.24 -6.14
CA LEU A 59 0.39 -4.56 -4.90
C LEU A 59 -0.89 -3.73 -4.73
N LYS A 60 -0.88 -2.47 -5.18
CA LYS A 60 -2.05 -1.58 -5.17
C LYS A 60 -2.99 -1.78 -6.36
N LYS A 61 -2.59 -2.54 -7.38
CA LYS A 61 -3.38 -2.72 -8.61
C LYS A 61 -4.63 -3.55 -8.29
N GLY A 62 -5.78 -2.88 -8.21
CA GLY A 62 -7.08 -3.52 -8.01
C GLY A 62 -7.63 -3.44 -6.58
N ALA A 63 -6.96 -2.75 -5.66
CA ALA A 63 -7.44 -2.65 -4.29
C ALA A 63 -7.14 -1.30 -3.62
N GLY A 64 -7.95 -0.94 -2.60
CA GLY A 64 -7.82 0.32 -1.88
C GLY A 64 -6.54 0.41 -1.03
N PRO A 65 -6.21 1.60 -0.48
CA PRO A 65 -4.97 1.84 0.28
C PRO A 65 -4.79 0.91 1.49
N LYS A 66 -5.89 0.38 2.03
CA LYS A 66 -5.90 -0.57 3.16
C LYS A 66 -5.26 -1.92 2.84
N VAL A 67 -5.06 -2.26 1.56
CA VAL A 67 -4.50 -3.56 1.17
C VAL A 67 -3.04 -3.73 1.56
N LEU A 68 -2.26 -2.64 1.58
CA LEU A 68 -0.90 -2.69 2.12
C LEU A 68 -0.91 -3.10 3.59
N LEU A 69 -1.86 -2.58 4.38
CA LEU A 69 -1.98 -2.88 5.80
C LEU A 69 -2.42 -4.35 6.01
N VAL A 70 -3.33 -4.86 5.17
CA VAL A 70 -3.71 -6.27 5.17
C VAL A 70 -2.55 -7.18 4.81
N LEU A 71 -1.76 -6.83 3.78
CA LEU A 71 -0.55 -7.58 3.41
C LEU A 71 0.47 -7.59 4.53
N VAL A 72 0.74 -6.43 5.12
CA VAL A 72 1.64 -6.30 6.28
C VAL A 72 1.14 -7.18 7.43
N TYR A 73 -0.16 -7.18 7.72
CA TYR A 73 -0.73 -8.00 8.79
C TYR A 73 -0.50 -9.50 8.58
N TRP A 74 -0.62 -10.00 7.34
CA TRP A 74 -0.51 -11.43 7.06
C TRP A 74 0.92 -11.92 6.81
N TYR A 75 1.78 -11.12 6.20
CA TYR A 75 3.11 -11.53 5.76
C TYR A 75 4.25 -11.00 6.62
N LEU A 76 4.02 -9.95 7.42
CA LEU A 76 5.06 -9.38 8.27
C LEU A 76 5.09 -10.09 9.65
N PRO A 77 6.27 -10.32 10.24
CA PRO A 77 6.38 -10.91 11.58
C PRO A 77 5.60 -10.11 12.63
N SER A 78 5.05 -10.80 13.63
CA SER A 78 4.19 -10.23 14.67
C SER A 78 4.82 -9.06 15.43
N VAL A 79 6.15 -9.05 15.56
CA VAL A 79 6.92 -7.99 16.21
C VAL A 79 6.70 -6.64 15.51
N PHE A 80 6.74 -6.62 14.18
CA PHE A 80 6.53 -5.39 13.42
C PHE A 80 5.04 -5.01 13.37
N THR A 81 4.14 -5.99 13.24
CA THR A 81 2.70 -5.68 13.18
C THR A 81 2.18 -5.14 14.51
N GLN A 82 2.64 -5.64 15.65
CA GLN A 82 2.29 -5.09 16.97
C GLN A 82 2.82 -3.68 17.19
N PHE A 83 3.98 -3.32 16.63
CA PHE A 83 4.51 -1.97 16.71
C PHE A 83 3.61 -0.96 15.98
N PHE A 84 3.14 -1.29 14.77
CA PHE A 84 2.26 -0.41 14.00
C PHE A 84 0.78 -0.50 14.41
N LEU A 85 0.35 -1.65 14.95
CA LEU A 85 -1.04 -1.99 15.19
C LEU A 85 -1.20 -2.69 16.56
N PRO A 86 -0.93 -2.00 17.68
CA PRO A 86 -0.86 -2.61 19.01
C PRO A 86 -2.20 -3.18 19.51
N LYS A 87 -3.32 -2.76 18.90
CA LYS A 87 -4.67 -3.20 19.29
C LYS A 87 -5.19 -4.39 18.47
N LEU A 88 -4.46 -4.85 17.45
CA LEU A 88 -4.90 -5.99 16.64
C LEU A 88 -4.41 -7.32 17.23
N PRO A 89 -5.19 -8.40 17.09
CA PRO A 89 -4.76 -9.73 17.49
C PRO A 89 -3.53 -10.17 16.70
N LEU A 90 -2.74 -11.06 17.30
CA LEU A 90 -1.57 -11.65 16.66
C LEU A 90 -1.97 -12.40 15.39
N SER A 91 -1.31 -12.10 14.27
CA SER A 91 -1.57 -12.72 12.95
C SER A 91 -1.44 -14.25 12.94
N HIS A 92 -0.68 -14.81 13.89
CA HIS A 92 -0.43 -16.24 14.04
C HIS A 92 -1.58 -16.96 14.78
N HIS A 93 -2.43 -16.22 15.52
CA HIS A 93 -3.66 -16.76 16.08
C HIS A 93 -4.72 -16.84 14.97
N ARG A 94 -4.58 -17.83 14.09
CA ARG A 94 -5.66 -18.23 13.18
C ARG A 94 -6.61 -19.13 13.96
N VAL A 95 -7.70 -18.57 14.45
CA VAL A 95 -8.76 -19.38 15.07
C VAL A 95 -9.43 -20.14 13.93
N TYR A 96 -9.04 -21.41 13.77
CA TYR A 96 -9.82 -22.35 12.96
C TYR A 96 -11.12 -22.59 13.72
N VAL A 97 -12.22 -21.99 13.26
CA VAL A 97 -13.55 -22.40 13.70
C VAL A 97 -13.83 -23.72 13.00
N ALA A 98 -13.84 -24.81 13.77
CA ALA A 98 -14.29 -26.13 13.34
C ALA A 98 -15.82 -26.21 13.35
#